data_AF-A0A382ZDL2-F1
#
_entry.id   AF-A0A382ZDL2-F1
#
_cell.length_a   1.000
_cell.length_b   1.000
_cell.length_c   1.000
_cell.angle_alpha   90.00
_cell.angle_beta   90.00
_cell.angle_gamma   90.00
#
_symmetry.space_group_name_H-M   'P 1'
#
loop_
_entity.id
_entity.type
_entity.pdbx_description
1 polymer ?
#
loop_
_entity_poly.entity_id
_entity_poly.type
_entity_poly.pdbx_seq_one_letter_code
_entity_poly.pdbx_strand_id
1 'polypeptide(L)'
;MVEEKRTLDDLKDLAPPVVVDEIVPVEPELDKLGRSYATGKRKNAVARVWVQRGTGKITVNGRDQDVYFARPVLRMIMNQPFEASERKGQFDVKCTVTGGGLSGQAGAVRHGISRALVKFEPPLRPVLKKVG
;
A
#
# COMPACT_ATOMS: atom_id res chain seq x y z
N MET A 1 22.42 11.18 59.61
CA MET A 1 21.05 11.23 59.05
C MET A 1 21.21 11.01 57.56
N VAL A 2 20.65 9.91 57.07
CA VAL A 2 21.03 9.22 55.82
C VAL A 2 20.28 9.80 54.62
N GLU A 3 21.02 9.98 53.52
CA GLU A 3 20.56 10.37 52.19
C GLU A 3 19.26 9.67 51.75
N GLU A 4 18.24 10.47 51.42
CA GLU A 4 17.06 10.05 50.69
C GLU A 4 17.44 9.71 49.24
N LYS A 5 17.52 8.41 48.97
CA LYS A 5 17.60 7.87 47.60
C LYS A 5 16.29 8.19 46.87
N ARG A 6 16.35 9.15 45.94
CA ARG A 6 15.29 9.38 44.95
C ARG A 6 15.19 8.14 44.06
N THR A 7 14.10 7.39 44.20
CA THR A 7 13.82 6.17 43.46
C THR A 7 13.50 6.47 42.00
N LEU A 8 13.88 5.55 41.11
CA LEU A 8 13.71 5.65 39.64
C LEU A 8 12.24 5.50 39.20
N ASP A 9 11.34 5.15 40.13
CA ASP A 9 9.94 4.83 39.87
C ASP A 9 9.09 6.07 39.50
N ASP A 10 9.51 7.28 39.87
CA ASP A 10 8.78 8.52 39.56
C ASP A 10 8.92 9.01 38.11
N LEU A 11 9.72 8.33 37.28
CA LEU A 11 9.93 8.67 35.86
C LEU A 11 9.01 7.92 34.90
N LYS A 12 8.20 6.97 35.38
CA LYS A 12 7.27 6.19 34.54
C LYS A 12 5.98 6.94 34.20
N ASP A 13 5.63 7.98 34.95
CA ASP A 13 4.38 8.74 34.76
C ASP A 13 4.52 9.94 33.82
N LEU A 14 5.69 10.14 33.19
CA LEU A 14 5.91 11.21 32.20
C LEU A 14 5.92 10.70 30.74
N ALA A 15 5.36 9.52 30.49
CA ALA A 15 5.01 9.14 29.13
C ALA A 15 3.64 9.75 28.79
N PRO A 16 3.53 10.67 27.82
CA PRO A 16 2.20 11.07 27.34
C PRO A 16 1.47 9.79 26.92
N PRO A 17 0.15 9.66 27.18
CA PRO A 17 -0.61 8.52 26.70
C PRO A 17 -0.38 8.45 25.20
N VAL A 18 0.30 7.39 24.76
CA VAL A 18 0.45 7.10 23.35
C VAL A 18 -0.98 6.86 22.90
N VAL A 19 -1.55 7.88 22.28
CA VAL A 19 -2.84 7.81 21.61
C VAL A 19 -2.70 6.72 20.57
N VAL A 20 -3.05 5.50 20.98
CA VAL A 20 -3.48 4.46 20.07
C VAL A 20 -4.73 5.03 19.45
N ASP A 21 -4.54 5.76 18.35
CA ASP A 21 -5.63 6.16 17.46
C ASP A 21 -6.51 4.92 17.31
N GLU A 22 -7.70 4.98 17.88
CA GLU A 22 -8.72 3.99 17.63
C GLU A 22 -8.86 3.94 16.11
N ILE A 23 -8.40 2.84 15.52
CA ILE A 23 -8.54 2.59 14.09
C ILE A 23 -10.04 2.42 13.90
N VAL A 24 -10.73 3.52 13.66
CA VAL A 24 -12.11 3.51 13.20
C VAL A 24 -12.11 2.58 11.99
N PRO A 25 -12.88 1.49 11.97
CA PRO A 25 -12.92 0.59 10.84
C PRO A 25 -13.54 1.37 9.69
N VAL A 26 -12.70 2.02 8.89
CA VAL A 26 -13.12 2.67 7.64
C VAL A 26 -13.72 1.54 6.82
N GLU A 27 -15.01 1.56 6.57
CA GLU A 27 -15.63 0.50 5.79
C GLU A 27 -14.95 0.41 4.42
N PRO A 28 -14.66 -0.80 3.93
CA PRO A 28 -13.99 -0.94 2.65
C PRO A 28 -14.92 -0.43 1.55
N GLU A 29 -14.50 0.63 0.85
CA GLU A 29 -15.20 1.16 -0.32
C GLU A 29 -15.03 0.17 -1.48
N LEU A 30 -15.90 -0.84 -1.51
CA LEU A 30 -15.97 -1.85 -2.56
C LEU A 30 -17.14 -1.56 -3.48
N ASP A 31 -16.91 -1.68 -4.78
CA ASP A 31 -18.00 -1.67 -5.75
C ASP A 31 -18.91 -2.90 -5.57
N LYS A 32 -20.06 -2.88 -6.24
CA LYS A 32 -21.02 -4.01 -6.34
C LYS A 32 -20.39 -5.36 -6.76
N LEU A 33 -19.17 -5.33 -7.33
CA LEU A 33 -18.39 -6.47 -7.78
C LEU A 33 -17.21 -6.82 -6.85
N GLY A 34 -17.11 -6.22 -5.65
CA GLY A 34 -16.01 -6.46 -4.72
C GLY A 34 -14.66 -5.93 -5.20
N ARG A 35 -14.67 -4.89 -6.04
CA ARG A 35 -13.47 -4.28 -6.61
C ARG A 35 -13.15 -2.98 -5.87
N SER A 36 -11.88 -2.73 -5.60
CA SER A 36 -11.42 -1.43 -5.11
C SER A 36 -10.79 -0.62 -6.24
N TYR A 37 -11.17 0.65 -6.31
CA TYR A 37 -10.64 1.61 -7.27
C TYR A 37 -9.67 2.57 -6.60
N ALA A 38 -8.49 2.73 -7.21
CA ALA A 38 -7.55 3.75 -6.81
C ALA A 38 -6.78 4.35 -7.98
N THR A 39 -6.28 5.56 -7.76
CA THR A 39 -5.41 6.26 -8.70
C THR A 39 -4.03 6.44 -8.10
N GLY A 40 -3.00 6.02 -8.84
CA GLY A 40 -1.61 6.30 -8.54
C GLY A 40 -1.06 7.36 -9.49
N LYS A 41 -0.22 8.26 -8.97
CA LYS A 41 0.48 9.27 -9.77
C LYS A 41 1.94 9.29 -9.36
N ARG A 42 2.84 9.33 -10.34
CA ARG A 42 4.28 9.50 -10.10
C ARG A 42 4.91 10.24 -11.27
N LYS A 43 5.61 11.34 -10.99
CA LYS A 43 6.11 12.26 -12.01
C LYS A 43 4.96 12.64 -12.96
N ASN A 44 5.14 12.46 -14.27
CA ASN A 44 4.14 12.73 -15.31
C ASN A 44 3.30 11.50 -15.69
N ALA A 45 3.38 10.40 -14.94
CA ALA A 45 2.61 9.17 -15.17
C ALA A 45 1.40 9.08 -14.22
N VAL A 46 0.26 8.73 -14.79
CA VAL A 46 -1.00 8.49 -14.07
C VAL A 46 -1.44 7.06 -14.30
N ALA A 47 -1.74 6.35 -13.22
CA ALA A 47 -2.22 4.97 -13.21
C ALA A 47 -3.59 4.90 -12.56
N ARG A 48 -4.57 4.35 -13.29
CA ARG A 48 -5.88 3.95 -12.74
C ARG A 48 -5.83 2.46 -12.47
N VAL A 49 -6.06 2.06 -11.24
CA VAL A 49 -5.88 0.68 -10.77
C VAL A 49 -7.19 0.18 -10.20
N TRP A 50 -7.57 -1.01 -10.63
CA TRP A 50 -8.68 -1.79 -10.11
C TRP A 50 -8.11 -3.05 -9.49
N VAL A 51 -8.45 -3.30 -8.23
CA VAL A 51 -8.02 -4.51 -7.52
C VAL A 51 -9.26 -5.34 -7.18
N GLN A 52 -9.15 -6.65 -7.38
CA GLN A 52 -10.18 -7.63 -7.04
C GLN A 52 -9.51 -8.82 -6.35
N ARG A 53 -10.19 -9.53 -5.45
CA ARG A 53 -9.72 -10.83 -4.96
C ARG A 53 -9.67 -11.85 -6.11
N GLY A 54 -8.56 -12.58 -6.22
CA GLY A 54 -8.32 -13.47 -7.35
C GLY A 54 -7.01 -14.26 -7.25
N THR A 55 -6.40 -14.54 -8.40
CA THR A 55 -5.25 -15.47 -8.56
C THR A 55 -3.88 -14.80 -8.63
N GLY A 56 -3.80 -13.48 -8.54
CA GLY A 56 -2.53 -12.75 -8.66
C GLY A 56 -2.21 -12.27 -10.08
N LYS A 57 -3.18 -12.27 -11.01
CA LYS A 57 -2.96 -11.81 -12.38
C LYS A 57 -2.90 -10.28 -12.42
N ILE A 58 -1.82 -9.76 -12.99
CA ILE A 58 -1.59 -8.31 -13.14
C ILE A 58 -1.62 -7.97 -14.63
N THR A 59 -2.65 -7.23 -15.05
CA THR A 59 -2.82 -6.78 -16.44
C THR A 59 -2.65 -5.26 -16.52
N VAL A 60 -1.73 -4.81 -17.38
CA VAL A 60 -1.37 -3.41 -17.62
C VAL A 60 -1.78 -3.03 -19.04
N ASN A 61 -2.73 -2.10 -19.18
CA ASN A 61 -3.22 -1.60 -20.47
C ASN A 61 -3.62 -2.72 -21.46
N GLY A 62 -4.24 -3.79 -20.95
CA GLY A 62 -4.67 -4.95 -21.73
C GLY A 62 -3.57 -5.96 -22.08
N ARG A 63 -2.34 -5.77 -21.59
CA ARG A 63 -1.21 -6.70 -21.74
C ARG A 63 -0.78 -7.25 -20.39
N ASP A 64 -0.11 -8.38 -20.39
CA ASP A 64 0.47 -8.93 -19.16
C ASP A 64 1.62 -8.04 -18.65
N GLN A 65 1.81 -7.97 -17.33
CA GLN A 65 2.89 -7.21 -16.71
C GLN A 65 4.27 -7.59 -17.23
N ASP A 66 4.48 -8.87 -17.57
CA ASP A 66 5.77 -9.37 -18.06
C ASP A 66 6.09 -8.88 -19.47
N VAL A 67 5.05 -8.74 -20.29
CA VAL A 67 5.16 -8.22 -21.67
C VAL A 67 5.30 -6.70 -21.67
N TYR A 68 4.58 -6.00 -20.78
CA TYR A 68 4.61 -4.54 -20.71
C TYR A 68 5.91 -4.01 -20.08
N PHE A 69 6.37 -4.66 -19.00
CA PHE A 69 7.59 -4.30 -18.29
C PHE A 69 8.68 -5.34 -18.53
N ALA A 70 9.38 -5.21 -19.66
CA ALA A 70 10.47 -6.12 -20.04
C ALA A 70 11.59 -6.23 -18.97
N ARG A 71 11.82 -5.17 -18.19
CA ARG A 71 12.87 -5.16 -17.16
C ARG A 71 12.36 -5.76 -15.84
N PRO A 72 13.04 -6.76 -15.26
CA PRO A 72 12.62 -7.39 -14.00
C PRO A 72 12.57 -6.41 -12.82
N VAL A 73 13.47 -5.42 -12.79
CA VAL A 73 13.48 -4.37 -11.76
C VAL A 73 12.15 -3.61 -11.68
N LEU A 74 11.50 -3.35 -12.82
CA LEU A 74 10.22 -2.65 -12.86
C LEU A 74 9.07 -3.52 -12.34
N ARG A 75 9.14 -4.83 -12.57
CA ARG A 75 8.20 -5.83 -12.04
C ARG A 75 8.30 -5.94 -10.53
N MET A 76 9.53 -5.94 -10.00
CA MET A 76 9.77 -5.95 -8.55
C MET A 76 9.13 -4.74 -7.88
N ILE A 77 9.25 -3.54 -8.46
CA ILE A 77 8.65 -2.31 -7.91
C ILE A 77 7.13 -2.42 -7.79
N MET A 78 6.45 -3.06 -8.75
CA MET A 78 5.00 -3.26 -8.67
C MET A 78 4.58 -4.29 -7.62
N ASN A 79 5.47 -5.26 -7.32
CA ASN A 79 5.21 -6.31 -6.35
C ASN A 79 5.48 -5.89 -4.90
N GLN A 80 6.28 -4.84 -4.66
CA GLN A 80 6.56 -4.27 -3.34
C GLN A 80 5.32 -4.11 -2.42
N PRO A 81 4.17 -3.54 -2.86
CA PRO A 81 2.98 -3.43 -2.02
C PRO A 81 2.35 -4.78 -1.65
N PHE A 82 2.45 -5.78 -2.52
CA PHE A 82 1.96 -7.13 -2.22
C PHE A 82 2.87 -7.88 -1.25
N GLU A 83 4.18 -7.67 -1.35
CA GLU A 83 5.16 -8.21 -0.40
C GLU A 83 4.98 -7.56 0.98
N ALA A 84 4.82 -6.23 1.02
CA ALA A 84 4.60 -5.49 2.25
C ALA A 84 3.29 -5.85 2.96
N SER A 85 2.25 -6.21 2.21
CA SER A 85 0.98 -6.64 2.78
C SER A 85 0.90 -8.14 3.07
N GLU A 86 1.91 -8.92 2.69
CA GLU A 86 1.87 -10.40 2.74
C GLU A 86 0.63 -10.98 2.03
N ARG A 87 0.23 -10.34 0.92
CA ARG A 87 -0.96 -10.73 0.12
C ARG A 87 -0.60 -11.13 -1.31
N LYS A 88 0.62 -11.62 -1.51
CA LYS A 88 1.10 -12.08 -2.81
C LYS A 88 0.19 -13.19 -3.35
N GLY A 89 -0.29 -13.03 -4.58
CA GLY A 89 -1.12 -14.04 -5.26
C GLY A 89 -2.61 -14.06 -4.88
N GLN A 90 -3.07 -13.16 -4.01
CA GLN A 90 -4.48 -13.13 -3.56
C GLN A 90 -5.35 -12.13 -4.34
N PHE A 91 -4.73 -11.27 -5.14
CA PHE A 91 -5.39 -10.14 -5.78
C PHE A 91 -5.08 -10.08 -7.26
N ASP A 92 -6.12 -10.00 -8.07
CA ASP A 92 -6.01 -9.66 -9.48
C ASP A 92 -6.04 -8.14 -9.64
N VAL A 93 -5.14 -7.62 -10.48
CA VAL A 93 -4.97 -6.19 -10.72
C VAL A 93 -5.19 -5.89 -12.18
N LYS A 94 -6.12 -4.98 -12.46
CA LYS A 94 -6.28 -4.39 -13.78
C LYS A 94 -5.91 -2.91 -13.71
N CYS A 95 -4.83 -2.53 -14.37
CA CYS A 95 -4.39 -1.15 -14.39
C CYS A 95 -4.35 -0.57 -15.81
N THR A 96 -4.70 0.71 -15.91
CA THR A 96 -4.57 1.52 -17.12
C THR A 96 -3.63 2.66 -16.80
N VAL A 97 -2.52 2.74 -17.52
CA VAL A 97 -1.48 3.75 -17.30
C VAL A 97 -1.34 4.64 -18.51
N THR A 98 -1.12 5.93 -18.26
CA THR A 98 -0.95 6.95 -19.30
C THR A 98 0.11 7.96 -18.87
N GLY A 99 0.91 8.42 -19.83
CA GLY A 99 1.95 9.44 -19.61
C GLY A 99 3.28 8.91 -19.07
N GLY A 100 4.28 9.77 -19.08
CA GLY A 100 5.65 9.48 -18.62
C GLY A 100 6.36 8.36 -19.41
N GLY A 101 7.41 7.81 -18.82
CA GLY A 101 8.12 6.62 -19.34
C GLY A 101 7.90 5.37 -18.47
N LEU A 102 8.40 4.21 -18.90
CA LEU A 102 8.19 2.91 -18.24
C LEU A 102 8.51 2.91 -16.74
N SER A 103 9.62 3.52 -16.33
CA SER A 103 10.01 3.62 -14.91
C SER A 103 9.03 4.48 -14.09
N GLY A 104 8.54 5.59 -14.67
CA GLY A 104 7.54 6.43 -14.01
C GLY A 104 6.19 5.72 -13.88
N GLN A 105 5.80 4.99 -14.92
CA GLN A 105 4.57 4.20 -14.95
C GLN A 105 4.60 3.08 -13.90
N ALA A 106 5.68 2.31 -13.78
CA ALA A 106 5.81 1.26 -12.77
C ALA A 106 5.61 1.81 -11.34
N GLY A 107 6.22 2.96 -11.03
CA GLY A 107 6.02 3.59 -9.73
C GLY A 107 4.64 4.22 -9.53
N ALA A 108 3.97 4.68 -10.60
CA ALA A 108 2.58 5.12 -10.52
C ALA A 108 1.65 3.93 -10.24
N VAL A 109 1.87 2.77 -10.87
CA VAL A 109 1.14 1.53 -10.60
C VAL A 109 1.34 1.09 -9.16
N ARG A 110 2.58 1.09 -8.66
CA ARG A 110 2.89 0.79 -7.25
C ARG A 110 2.03 1.61 -6.30
N HIS A 111 2.03 2.93 -6.46
CA HIS A 111 1.24 3.83 -5.61
C HIS A 111 -0.28 3.57 -5.75
N GLY A 112 -0.74 3.24 -6.95
CA GLY A 112 -2.14 2.89 -7.19
C GLY A 112 -2.55 1.61 -6.46
N ILE A 113 -1.72 0.56 -6.52
CA ILE A 113 -1.96 -0.71 -5.83
C ILE A 113 -1.97 -0.51 -4.32
N SER A 114 -1.00 0.21 -3.74
CA SER A 114 -0.98 0.49 -2.29
C SER A 114 -2.28 1.16 -1.84
N ARG A 115 -2.77 2.17 -2.58
CA ARG A 115 -4.01 2.87 -2.25
C ARG A 115 -5.24 1.98 -2.41
N ALA A 116 -5.28 1.14 -3.44
CA ALA A 116 -6.37 0.19 -3.66
C ALA A 116 -6.42 -0.88 -2.55
N LEU A 117 -5.26 -1.34 -2.08
CA LEU A 117 -5.15 -2.28 -0.96
C LEU A 117 -5.60 -1.65 0.35
N VAL A 118 -5.26 -0.38 0.64
CA VAL A 118 -5.76 0.32 1.83
C VAL A 118 -7.27 0.49 1.82
N LYS A 119 -7.87 0.76 0.64
CA LYS A 119 -9.33 0.83 0.51
C LYS A 119 -10.01 -0.53 0.67
N PHE A 120 -9.31 -1.60 0.29
CA PHE A 120 -9.80 -2.96 0.41
C PHE A 120 -9.68 -3.49 1.85
N GLU A 121 -8.54 -3.22 2.50
CA GLU A 121 -8.20 -3.57 3.88
C GLU A 121 -7.59 -2.34 4.59
N PRO A 122 -8.43 -1.52 5.26
CA PRO A 122 -8.01 -0.36 6.05
C PRO A 122 -6.88 -0.60 7.07
N PRO A 123 -6.78 -1.75 7.77
CA PRO A 123 -5.72 -1.97 8.75
C PRO A 123 -4.32 -2.07 8.12
N LEU A 124 -4.21 -2.23 6.79
CA LEU A 124 -2.91 -2.26 6.10
C LEU A 124 -2.29 -0.87 5.88
N ARG A 125 -3.03 0.21 6.17
CA ARG A 125 -2.58 1.60 6.01
C ARG A 125 -1.25 1.92 6.71
N PRO A 126 -1.02 1.60 8.00
CA PRO A 126 0.26 1.86 8.67
C PRO A 126 1.43 1.10 8.03
N VAL A 127 1.21 -0.14 7.56
CA VAL A 127 2.25 -0.97 6.93
C VAL A 127 2.62 -0.41 5.56
N LEU A 128 1.61 -0.11 4.73
CA LEU A 128 1.82 0.40 3.38
C LEU A 128 2.38 1.83 3.37
N LYS A 129 2.06 2.65 4.38
CA LYS A 129 2.63 4.00 4.55
C LYS A 129 4.15 3.96 4.81
N LYS A 130 4.66 2.93 5.50
CA LYS A 130 6.10 2.77 5.73
C LYS A 130 6.86 2.38 4.46
N VAL A 131 6.21 1.70 3.52
CA VAL A 131 6.84 1.19 2.29
C VAL A 131 6.73 2.17 1.11
N GLY A 132 5.85 3.18 1.21
CA GLY A 132 5.89 4.43 0.44
C GLY A 132 4.83 4.58 -0.64
#